data_AF-A0AAD9PL69-F1
#
_entry.id   AF-A0AAD9PL69-F1
#
_cell.length_a   1.000
_cell.length_b   1.000
_cell.length_c   1.000
_cell.angle_alpha   90.00
_cell.angle_beta   90.00
_cell.angle_gamma   90.00
#
_symmetry.space_group_name_H-M   'P 1'
#
loop_
_entity.id
_entity.type
_entity.pdbx_description
1 polymer ?
#
loop_
_entity_poly.entity_id
_entity_poly.type
_entity_poly.pdbx_seq_one_letter_code
_entity_poly.pdbx_strand_id
1 'polypeptide(L)'
;MVATAGLFDFLTNTASPLHLYYRYKVYTILQGSFGGGYPKEKFRIVKGGLLYRSPAHVPGFVWTFKDYTTSVEMPVAPGAPCNKNGGKPLTSVEIDEIDSMLSNVDTSRESISQAMIYLIEHGESAYPITKKLVDSLQDCTSVDSMLARLYIINDVLYNSCASREFAWVYRNSLEREIPRVIQHVRHSVKDALSSKLASQQLLDKTLKLVRIWQDWGVFSIDYIRACCNT
;
A
#
# COMPACT_ATOMS: atom_id res chain seq x y z
N MET A 1 12.60 -2.68 -30.95
CA MET A 1 12.46 -2.05 -29.62
C MET A 1 11.59 -2.97 -28.77
N VAL A 2 12.17 -3.61 -27.76
CA VAL A 2 11.40 -4.44 -26.82
C VAL A 2 10.71 -3.48 -25.86
N ALA A 3 9.39 -3.35 -25.98
CA ALA A 3 8.60 -2.57 -25.02
C ALA A 3 8.75 -3.23 -23.65
N THR A 4 9.37 -2.51 -22.72
CA THR A 4 9.44 -2.95 -21.34
C THR A 4 8.05 -2.84 -20.74
N ALA A 5 7.46 -3.98 -20.34
CA ALA A 5 6.15 -4.00 -19.68
C ALA A 5 6.21 -3.14 -18.40
N GLY A 6 5.71 -1.91 -18.48
CA GLY A 6 5.58 -0.97 -17.38
C GLY A 6 4.15 -0.96 -16.82
N LEU A 7 3.95 -0.30 -15.68
CA LEU A 7 2.67 -0.12 -14.98
C LEU A 7 1.51 0.28 -15.92
N PHE A 8 1.83 1.09 -16.93
CA PHE A 8 0.87 1.64 -17.88
C PHE A 8 0.96 1.02 -19.28
N ASP A 9 1.67 -0.11 -19.44
CA ASP A 9 1.75 -0.79 -20.74
C ASP A 9 0.37 -1.21 -21.23
N PHE A 10 -0.59 -1.42 -20.33
CA PHE A 10 -1.97 -1.66 -20.72
C PHE A 10 -2.55 -0.49 -21.55
N LEU A 11 -2.13 0.76 -21.34
CA LEU A 11 -2.62 1.91 -22.13
C LEU A 11 -2.28 1.77 -23.61
N THR A 12 -1.15 1.13 -23.92
CA THR A 12 -0.65 0.92 -25.29
C THR A 12 -0.97 -0.48 -25.81
N ASN A 13 -1.00 -1.49 -24.94
CA ASN A 13 -1.31 -2.87 -25.29
C ASN A 13 -2.83 -3.09 -25.36
N THR A 14 -3.38 -2.90 -26.55
CA THR A 14 -4.83 -2.96 -26.74
C THR A 14 -5.46 -4.34 -26.54
N ALA A 15 -4.64 -5.40 -26.51
CA ALA A 15 -5.06 -6.77 -26.28
C ALA A 15 -5.03 -7.15 -24.79
N SER A 16 -4.46 -6.31 -23.92
CA SER A 16 -4.38 -6.59 -22.49
C SER A 16 -5.78 -6.54 -21.83
N PRO A 17 -6.10 -7.51 -20.94
CA PRO A 17 -7.30 -7.46 -20.12
C PRO A 17 -7.46 -6.16 -19.31
N LEU A 18 -6.33 -5.60 -18.84
CA LEU A 18 -6.30 -4.33 -18.11
C LEU A 18 -6.75 -3.15 -18.98
N HIS A 19 -6.42 -3.17 -20.28
CA HIS A 19 -6.85 -2.12 -21.21
C HIS A 19 -8.35 -2.14 -21.46
N LEU A 20 -8.92 -3.34 -21.55
CA LEU A 20 -10.35 -3.54 -21.69
C LEU A 20 -11.08 -3.00 -20.46
N TYR A 21 -10.60 -3.33 -19.26
CA TYR A 21 -11.11 -2.80 -18.00
C TYR A 21 -11.00 -1.27 -17.92
N TYR A 22 -9.83 -0.71 -18.25
CA TYR A 22 -9.61 0.73 -18.25
C TYR A 22 -10.60 1.47 -19.16
N ARG A 23 -10.74 1.03 -20.42
CA ARG A 23 -11.69 1.61 -21.39
C ARG A 23 -13.13 1.57 -20.87
N TYR A 24 -13.53 0.45 -20.26
CA TYR A 24 -14.84 0.32 -19.65
C TYR A 24 -15.04 1.30 -18.50
N LYS A 25 -14.05 1.40 -17.59
CA LYS A 25 -14.12 2.33 -16.46
C LYS A 25 -14.22 3.78 -16.91
N VAL A 26 -13.40 4.20 -17.87
CA VAL A 26 -13.50 5.54 -18.45
C VAL A 26 -14.89 5.79 -19.01
N TYR A 27 -15.47 4.83 -19.76
CA TYR A 27 -16.84 4.95 -20.26
C TYR A 27 -17.87 5.12 -19.13
N THR A 28 -17.83 4.29 -18.08
CA THR A 28 -18.80 4.38 -16.98
C THR A 28 -18.74 5.69 -16.22
N ILE A 29 -17.53 6.23 -16.02
CA ILE A 29 -17.33 7.53 -15.38
C ILE A 29 -17.94 8.64 -16.23
N LEU A 30 -17.73 8.60 -17.56
CA LEU A 30 -18.32 9.57 -18.49
C LEU A 30 -19.85 9.52 -18.53
N GLN A 31 -20.44 8.35 -18.29
CA GLN A 31 -21.90 8.19 -18.22
C GLN A 31 -22.48 8.53 -16.83
N GLY A 32 -21.64 8.82 -15.82
CA GLY A 32 -22.09 9.07 -14.44
C GLY A 32 -22.71 7.85 -13.75
N SER A 33 -22.53 6.65 -14.30
CA SER A 33 -23.10 5.41 -13.77
C SER A 33 -22.05 4.67 -12.95
N PHE A 34 -22.05 4.90 -11.64
CA PHE A 34 -21.20 4.17 -10.70
C PHE A 34 -21.91 2.86 -10.28
N GLY A 35 -21.34 1.71 -10.64
CA GLY A 35 -21.80 0.40 -10.13
C GLY A 35 -22.76 -0.40 -11.02
N GLY A 36 -23.04 0.05 -12.24
CA GLY A 36 -23.74 -0.75 -13.25
C GLY A 36 -22.87 -1.90 -13.77
N GLY A 37 -23.48 -3.05 -14.05
CA GLY A 37 -22.82 -4.15 -14.76
C GLY A 37 -22.37 -3.76 -16.18
N TYR A 38 -21.64 -4.64 -16.84
CA TYR A 38 -21.11 -4.36 -18.19
C TYR A 38 -22.24 -4.05 -19.19
N PRO A 39 -22.11 -2.99 -20.01
CA PRO A 39 -23.04 -2.69 -21.10
C PRO A 39 -23.19 -3.92 -21.97
N LYS A 40 -24.40 -4.34 -22.31
CA LYS A 40 -24.56 -5.48 -23.23
C LYS A 40 -24.26 -5.10 -24.67
N GLU A 41 -24.25 -3.81 -24.98
CA GLU A 41 -24.01 -3.30 -26.32
C GLU A 41 -22.61 -2.72 -26.48
N LYS A 42 -22.22 -2.47 -27.72
CA LYS A 42 -20.94 -1.82 -28.03
C LYS A 42 -20.98 -0.36 -27.56
N PHE A 43 -19.88 0.15 -27.03
CA PHE A 43 -19.81 1.49 -26.46
C PHE A 43 -18.70 2.34 -27.10
N ARG A 44 -18.81 3.67 -27.01
CA ARG A 44 -17.78 4.63 -27.43
C ARG A 44 -17.45 5.55 -26.27
N ILE A 45 -16.16 5.88 -26.14
CA ILE A 45 -15.69 6.80 -25.10
C ILE A 45 -15.84 8.25 -25.58
N VAL A 46 -15.58 8.51 -26.86
CA VAL A 46 -15.64 9.85 -27.48
C VAL A 46 -16.59 9.81 -28.69
N LYS A 47 -17.35 10.88 -28.90
CA LYS A 47 -18.23 11.05 -30.07
C LYS A 47 -17.41 10.94 -31.36
N GLY A 48 -17.83 10.08 -32.29
CA GLY A 48 -17.08 9.80 -33.53
C GLY A 48 -15.86 8.88 -33.38
N GLY A 49 -15.54 8.44 -32.15
CA GLY A 49 -14.42 7.55 -31.88
C GLY A 49 -14.69 6.08 -32.18
N LEU A 50 -13.70 5.24 -31.86
CA LEU A 50 -13.76 3.79 -32.01
C LEU A 50 -14.89 3.17 -31.17
N LEU A 51 -15.52 2.15 -31.73
CA LEU A 51 -16.60 1.40 -31.11
C LEU A 51 -16.03 0.13 -30.45
N TYR A 52 -16.11 0.08 -29.12
CA TYR A 52 -15.55 -0.99 -28.29
C TYR A 52 -16.58 -2.06 -27.99
N ARG A 53 -16.14 -3.32 -27.89
CA ARG A 53 -16.97 -4.44 -27.46
C ARG A 53 -16.98 -4.49 -25.93
N SER A 54 -18.14 -4.82 -25.37
CA SER A 54 -18.29 -5.01 -23.94
C SER A 54 -17.49 -6.22 -23.43
N PRO A 55 -16.89 -6.13 -22.23
CA PRO A 55 -16.22 -7.26 -21.58
C PRO A 55 -17.11 -8.49 -21.37
N ALA A 56 -18.44 -8.33 -21.32
CA ALA A 56 -19.40 -9.43 -21.20
C ALA A 56 -19.35 -10.45 -22.36
N HIS A 57 -18.74 -10.10 -23.48
CA HIS A 57 -18.59 -11.00 -24.65
C HIS A 57 -17.27 -11.76 -24.66
N VAL A 58 -16.39 -11.57 -23.67
CA VAL A 58 -15.13 -12.33 -23.57
C VAL A 58 -15.44 -13.64 -22.82
N PRO A 59 -15.43 -14.81 -23.48
CA PRO A 59 -15.76 -16.07 -22.82
C PRO A 59 -14.79 -16.35 -21.67
N GLY A 60 -15.32 -16.64 -20.48
CA GLY A 60 -14.52 -16.91 -19.27
C GLY A 60 -14.04 -15.67 -18.50
N PHE A 61 -14.41 -14.46 -18.92
CA PHE A 61 -14.01 -13.22 -18.25
C PHE A 61 -14.99 -12.84 -17.14
N VAL A 62 -14.67 -13.20 -15.88
CA VAL A 62 -15.38 -12.74 -14.68
C VAL A 62 -14.48 -11.77 -13.95
N TRP A 63 -14.88 -10.50 -13.90
CA TRP A 63 -14.23 -9.49 -13.06
C TRP A 63 -15.06 -9.28 -11.81
N THR A 64 -14.59 -9.77 -10.66
CA THR A 64 -15.15 -9.36 -9.37
C THR A 64 -14.37 -8.15 -8.85
N PHE A 65 -15.06 -7.23 -8.19
CA PHE A 65 -14.46 -6.01 -7.64
C PHE A 65 -13.31 -6.30 -6.64
N LYS A 66 -13.24 -7.54 -6.13
CA LYS A 66 -12.18 -8.04 -5.24
C LYS A 66 -10.86 -8.33 -5.96
N ASP A 67 -10.84 -8.58 -7.26
CA ASP A 67 -9.68 -9.18 -7.93
C ASP A 67 -8.52 -8.19 -8.21
N TYR A 68 -8.71 -6.87 -7.98
CA TYR A 68 -7.61 -5.90 -8.00
C TYR A 68 -7.19 -5.42 -6.61
N THR A 69 -8.01 -5.61 -5.58
CA THR A 69 -7.70 -5.26 -4.19
C THR A 69 -7.14 -6.43 -3.40
N THR A 70 -7.54 -7.66 -3.76
CA THR A 70 -7.04 -8.91 -3.22
C THR A 70 -5.97 -9.45 -4.16
N SER A 71 -4.72 -9.42 -3.68
CA SER A 71 -3.62 -10.33 -4.05
C SER A 71 -3.89 -11.27 -5.22
N VAL A 72 -3.69 -10.80 -6.46
CA VAL A 72 -3.29 -11.71 -7.53
C VAL A 72 -1.81 -11.99 -7.28
N GLU A 73 -1.52 -13.04 -6.52
CA GLU A 73 -0.24 -13.71 -6.63
C GLU A 73 -0.18 -14.30 -8.04
N MET A 74 0.34 -13.50 -8.98
CA MET A 74 0.64 -13.97 -10.32
C MET A 74 1.71 -15.06 -10.19
N PRO A 75 1.52 -16.26 -10.76
CA PRO A 75 2.54 -17.29 -10.75
C PRO A 75 3.79 -16.72 -11.43
N VAL A 76 4.88 -16.63 -10.66
CA VAL A 76 6.17 -16.12 -11.14
C VAL A 76 6.72 -17.15 -12.12
N ALA A 77 6.59 -16.88 -13.41
CA ALA A 77 7.33 -17.61 -14.43
C ALA A 77 8.84 -17.40 -14.19
N PRO A 78 9.67 -18.45 -14.15
CA PRO A 78 11.11 -18.30 -13.98
C PRO A 78 11.68 -17.43 -15.12
N GLY A 79 12.13 -16.22 -14.81
CA GLY A 79 12.70 -15.28 -15.79
C GLY A 79 11.81 -14.11 -16.22
N ALA A 80 10.62 -13.92 -15.61
CA ALA A 80 9.83 -12.71 -15.84
C ALA A 80 10.47 -11.47 -15.16
N PRO A 81 10.51 -10.29 -15.81
CA PRO A 81 10.95 -9.05 -15.16
C PRO A 81 10.04 -8.78 -13.96
N CYS A 82 10.64 -8.53 -12.80
CA CYS A 82 9.97 -8.24 -11.54
C CYS A 82 8.80 -7.25 -11.74
N ASN A 83 7.68 -7.52 -11.07
CA ASN A 83 6.51 -6.64 -11.05
C ASN A 83 6.95 -5.25 -10.55
N LYS A 84 7.04 -4.28 -11.48
CA LYS A 84 7.64 -2.95 -11.26
C LYS A 84 6.82 -2.02 -10.35
N ASN A 85 5.76 -2.50 -9.71
CA ASN A 85 4.79 -1.68 -9.00
C ASN A 85 5.01 -1.74 -7.48
N GLY A 86 6.17 -1.30 -7.00
CA GLY A 86 6.51 -1.36 -5.57
C GLY A 86 6.88 -2.76 -5.05
N GLY A 87 7.02 -3.73 -5.95
CA GLY A 87 7.33 -5.13 -5.64
C GLY A 87 8.74 -5.56 -6.04
N LYS A 88 9.65 -4.62 -6.33
CA LYS A 88 11.07 -4.93 -6.54
C LYS A 88 11.58 -5.64 -5.27
N PRO A 89 12.17 -6.84 -5.40
CA PRO A 89 12.79 -7.50 -4.26
C PRO A 89 13.94 -6.65 -3.71
N LEU A 90 14.04 -6.57 -2.38
CA LEU A 90 15.19 -5.94 -1.74
C LEU A 90 16.44 -6.80 -1.97
N THR A 91 17.54 -6.14 -2.34
CA THR A 91 18.87 -6.74 -2.35
C THR A 91 19.35 -6.98 -0.92
N SER A 92 20.33 -7.85 -0.72
CA SER A 92 20.91 -8.09 0.61
C SER A 92 21.46 -6.81 1.24
N VAL A 93 22.05 -5.93 0.43
CA VAL A 93 22.59 -4.64 0.88
C VAL A 93 21.47 -3.72 1.37
N GLU A 94 20.39 -3.56 0.58
CA GLU A 94 19.23 -2.76 1.00
C GLU A 94 18.57 -3.32 2.28
N ILE A 95 18.53 -4.66 2.43
CA ILE A 95 18.02 -5.32 3.64
C ILE A 95 18.88 -4.94 4.87
N ASP A 96 20.20 -5.06 4.76
CA ASP A 96 21.14 -4.75 5.84
C ASP A 96 21.12 -3.26 6.19
N GLU A 97 21.02 -2.38 5.19
CA GLU A 97 20.87 -0.93 5.38
C GLU A 97 19.59 -0.59 6.15
N ILE A 98 18.46 -1.19 5.76
CA ILE A 98 17.18 -1.00 6.45
C ILE A 98 17.27 -1.52 7.89
N ASP A 99 17.83 -2.71 8.12
CA ASP A 99 17.94 -3.26 9.49
C ASP A 99 18.85 -2.41 10.38
N SER A 100 19.98 -1.96 9.84
CA SER A 100 20.89 -1.05 10.55
C SER A 100 20.20 0.26 10.89
N MET A 101 19.47 0.84 9.93
CA MET A 101 18.72 2.08 10.13
C MET A 101 17.62 1.93 11.19
N LEU A 102 16.82 0.86 11.12
CA LEU A 102 15.73 0.61 12.07
C LEU A 102 16.23 0.23 13.47
N SER A 103 17.44 -0.32 13.58
CA SER A 103 18.07 -0.62 14.87
C SER A 103 18.61 0.64 15.57
N ASN A 104 18.99 1.66 14.81
CA ASN A 104 19.61 2.89 15.31
C ASN A 104 18.64 4.09 15.39
N VAL A 105 17.38 3.92 14.98
CA VAL A 105 16.39 5.00 14.99
C VAL A 105 15.97 5.37 16.43
N ASP A 106 15.78 6.67 16.67
CA ASP A 106 15.21 7.20 17.90
C ASP A 106 13.94 8.03 17.64
N THR A 107 13.38 8.63 18.69
CA THR A 107 12.15 9.42 18.58
C THR A 107 12.39 10.88 18.14
N SER A 108 13.62 11.25 17.78
CA SER A 108 13.94 12.59 17.27
C SER A 108 13.40 12.77 15.85
N ARG A 109 13.02 14.01 15.54
CA ARG A 109 12.47 14.36 14.22
C ARG A 109 13.50 14.10 13.12
N GLU A 110 14.76 14.38 13.39
CA GLU A 110 15.87 14.21 12.46
C GLU A 110 16.03 12.74 12.09
N SER A 111 16.11 11.85 13.09
CA SER A 111 16.25 10.40 12.88
C SER A 111 15.07 9.81 12.08
N ILE A 112 13.84 10.14 12.49
CA ILE A 112 12.62 9.69 11.81
C ILE A 112 12.57 10.20 10.37
N SER A 113 12.90 11.47 10.14
CA SER A 113 12.87 12.08 8.81
C SER A 113 13.88 11.44 7.85
N GLN A 114 15.09 11.15 8.33
CA GLN A 114 16.12 10.48 7.52
C GLN A 114 15.66 9.07 7.11
N ALA A 115 15.09 8.32 8.05
CA ALA A 115 14.55 7.02 7.75
C ALA A 115 13.40 7.10 6.72
N MET A 116 12.43 8.00 6.94
CA MET A 116 11.32 8.18 6.00
C MET A 116 11.79 8.56 4.59
N ILE A 117 12.75 9.47 4.46
CA ILE A 117 13.31 9.88 3.17
C ILE A 117 13.89 8.67 2.44
N TYR A 118 14.73 7.87 3.11
CA TYR A 118 15.31 6.67 2.52
C TYR A 118 14.22 5.71 2.01
N LEU A 119 13.18 5.46 2.80
CA LEU A 119 12.09 4.55 2.40
C LEU A 119 11.34 5.10 1.18
N ILE A 120 10.95 6.38 1.19
CA ILE A 120 10.24 7.02 0.06
C ILE A 120 11.09 7.02 -1.21
N GLU A 121 12.41 7.19 -1.09
CA GLU A 121 13.33 7.14 -2.24
C GLU A 121 13.38 5.75 -2.90
N HIS A 122 13.17 4.68 -2.13
CA HIS A 122 13.15 3.28 -2.56
C HIS A 122 11.72 2.73 -2.78
N GLY A 123 10.77 3.59 -3.16
CA GLY A 123 9.36 3.21 -3.34
C GLY A 123 9.12 2.07 -4.35
N GLU A 124 10.04 1.78 -5.26
CA GLU A 124 9.98 0.60 -6.13
C GLU A 124 9.97 -0.74 -5.38
N SER A 125 10.43 -0.74 -4.12
CA SER A 125 10.44 -1.86 -3.17
C SER A 125 9.44 -1.63 -2.02
N ALA A 126 8.42 -0.79 -2.19
CA ALA A 126 7.50 -0.40 -1.12
C ALA A 126 6.83 -1.58 -0.38
N TYR A 127 6.43 -2.65 -1.08
CA TYR A 127 5.82 -3.83 -0.44
C TYR A 127 6.79 -4.57 0.50
N PRO A 128 7.97 -5.05 0.04
CA PRO A 128 8.92 -5.70 0.95
C PRO A 128 9.45 -4.75 2.03
N ILE A 129 9.63 -3.45 1.73
CA ILE A 129 9.99 -2.45 2.73
C ILE A 129 8.93 -2.34 3.83
N THR A 130 7.67 -2.21 3.44
CA THR A 130 6.55 -2.10 4.41
C THR A 130 6.49 -3.33 5.30
N LYS A 131 6.63 -4.53 4.71
CA LYS A 131 6.64 -5.77 5.47
C LYS A 131 7.80 -5.81 6.47
N LYS A 132 9.02 -5.47 6.04
CA LYS A 132 10.21 -5.43 6.90
C LYS A 132 10.08 -4.41 8.02
N LEU A 133 9.55 -3.22 7.73
CA LEU A 133 9.27 -2.19 8.73
C LEU A 133 8.28 -2.68 9.80
N VAL A 134 7.19 -3.33 9.39
CA VAL A 134 6.18 -3.87 10.30
C VAL A 134 6.70 -5.07 11.09
N ASP A 135 7.45 -5.97 10.44
CA ASP A 135 8.10 -7.11 11.09
C ASP A 135 9.06 -6.64 12.19
N SER A 136 9.84 -5.58 11.93
CA SER A 136 10.82 -5.03 12.89
C SER A 136 10.20 -4.51 14.19
N LEU A 137 8.88 -4.29 14.25
CA LEU A 137 8.19 -3.94 15.50
C LEU A 137 8.32 -5.06 16.54
N GLN A 138 8.45 -6.31 16.10
CA GLN A 138 8.61 -7.49 16.97
C GLN A 138 9.97 -7.51 17.67
N ASP A 139 10.98 -6.87 17.07
CA ASP A 139 12.34 -6.81 17.60
C ASP A 139 12.53 -5.63 18.58
N CYS A 140 11.51 -4.79 18.78
CA CYS A 140 11.57 -3.68 19.71
C CYS A 140 11.68 -4.16 21.16
N THR A 141 12.78 -3.81 21.80
CA THR A 141 13.04 -4.11 23.23
C THR A 141 12.61 -3.00 24.17
N SER A 142 12.22 -1.83 23.65
CA SER A 142 11.80 -0.66 24.43
C SER A 142 10.60 0.07 23.81
N VAL A 143 9.83 0.78 24.64
CA VAL A 143 8.72 1.61 24.16
C VAL A 143 9.20 2.70 23.21
N ASP A 144 10.35 3.32 23.46
CA ASP A 144 10.88 4.37 22.58
C ASP A 144 11.27 3.82 21.20
N SER A 145 11.87 2.63 21.12
CA SER A 145 12.20 1.99 19.84
C SER A 145 10.96 1.60 19.04
N MET A 146 9.87 1.24 19.72
CA MET A 146 8.57 0.99 19.09
C MET A 146 7.92 2.28 18.60
N LEU A 147 7.92 3.32 19.42
CA LEU A 147 7.39 4.63 19.05
C LEU A 147 8.14 5.22 17.85
N ALA A 148 9.46 5.10 17.80
CA ALA A 148 10.26 5.55 16.67
C ALA A 148 9.82 4.89 15.36
N ARG A 149 9.63 3.56 15.34
CA ARG A 149 9.11 2.83 14.16
C ARG A 149 7.67 3.20 13.82
N LEU A 150 6.81 3.40 14.81
CA LEU A 150 5.43 3.88 14.58
C LEU A 150 5.40 5.28 13.96
N TYR A 151 6.33 6.16 14.36
CA TYR A 151 6.47 7.48 13.76
C TYR A 151 7.02 7.41 12.34
N ILE A 152 7.94 6.51 12.03
CA ILE A 152 8.34 6.25 10.63
C ILE A 152 7.13 5.79 9.81
N ILE A 153 6.34 4.83 10.31
CA ILE A 153 5.12 4.36 9.62
C ILE A 153 4.17 5.54 9.35
N ASN A 154 3.96 6.41 10.34
CA ASN A 154 3.12 7.59 10.21
C ASN A 154 3.64 8.56 9.14
N ASP A 155 4.95 8.85 9.15
CA ASP A 155 5.55 9.81 8.23
C ASP A 155 5.62 9.26 6.80
N VAL A 156 5.89 7.96 6.63
CA VAL A 156 5.79 7.28 5.32
C VAL A 156 4.35 7.31 4.82
N LEU A 157 3.37 7.06 5.68
CA LEU A 157 1.95 7.12 5.31
C LEU A 157 1.55 8.53 4.87
N TYR A 158 1.96 9.56 5.60
CA TYR A 158 1.72 10.96 5.24
C TYR A 158 2.34 11.31 3.88
N ASN A 159 3.60 10.92 3.67
CA ASN A 159 4.34 11.22 2.45
C ASN A 159 4.05 10.27 1.29
N SER A 160 3.15 9.31 1.46
CA SER A 160 2.69 8.45 0.36
C SER A 160 2.00 9.25 -0.76
N CYS A 161 1.52 10.46 -0.48
CA CYS A 161 0.96 11.37 -1.48
C CYS A 161 2.00 12.29 -2.13
N ALA A 162 3.29 12.14 -1.83
CA ALA A 162 4.35 12.91 -2.47
C ALA A 162 4.44 12.60 -3.97
N SER A 163 4.97 13.53 -4.75
CA SER A 163 5.16 13.37 -6.21
C SER A 163 6.27 12.39 -6.60
N ARG A 164 6.89 11.71 -5.63
CA ARG A 164 7.94 10.71 -5.86
C ARG A 164 7.34 9.46 -6.49
N GLU A 165 8.07 8.85 -7.41
CA GLU A 165 7.64 7.59 -8.02
C GLU A 165 7.39 6.52 -6.96
N PHE A 166 6.30 5.79 -7.12
CA PHE A 166 5.87 4.71 -6.24
C PHE A 166 5.56 5.08 -4.78
N ALA A 167 5.68 6.35 -4.36
CA ALA A 167 5.34 6.76 -2.98
C ALA A 167 3.90 6.38 -2.60
N TRP A 168 2.97 6.50 -3.55
CA TRP A 168 1.56 6.13 -3.38
C TRP A 168 1.35 4.64 -3.04
N VAL A 169 2.30 3.76 -3.38
CA VAL A 169 2.22 2.33 -3.10
C VAL A 169 2.26 2.07 -1.59
N TYR A 170 2.99 2.90 -0.83
CA TYR A 170 3.07 2.77 0.62
C TYR A 170 1.71 2.85 1.31
N ARG A 171 0.79 3.70 0.83
CA ARG A 171 -0.56 3.78 1.41
C ARG A 171 -1.28 2.43 1.34
N ASN A 172 -1.29 1.83 0.16
CA ASN A 172 -1.98 0.55 -0.08
C ASN A 172 -1.29 -0.60 0.67
N SER A 173 0.04 -0.58 0.74
CA SER A 173 0.81 -1.58 1.46
C SER A 173 0.56 -1.49 2.97
N LEU A 174 0.59 -0.28 3.53
CA LEU A 174 0.36 -0.05 4.95
C LEU A 174 -1.08 -0.36 5.35
N GLU A 175 -2.08 -0.04 4.53
CA GLU A 175 -3.49 -0.40 4.78
C GLU A 175 -3.68 -1.91 5.03
N ARG A 176 -2.84 -2.77 4.47
CA ARG A 176 -2.92 -4.22 4.70
C ARG A 176 -2.28 -4.64 6.02
N GLU A 177 -1.30 -3.89 6.50
CA GLU A 177 -0.51 -4.19 7.69
C GLU A 177 -0.96 -3.45 8.96
N ILE A 178 -1.71 -2.33 8.85
CA ILE A 178 -2.21 -1.58 10.01
C ILE A 178 -2.93 -2.46 11.06
N PRO A 179 -3.77 -3.46 10.72
CA PRO A 179 -4.39 -4.32 11.73
C PRO A 179 -3.33 -5.07 12.55
N ARG A 180 -2.27 -5.55 11.89
CA ARG A 180 -1.15 -6.24 12.52
C ARG A 180 -0.31 -5.29 13.39
N VAL A 181 -0.08 -4.05 12.93
CA VAL A 181 0.60 -3.01 13.72
C VAL A 181 -0.17 -2.72 15.01
N ILE A 182 -1.49 -2.50 14.92
CA ILE A 182 -2.34 -2.23 16.09
C ILE A 182 -2.39 -3.43 17.03
N GLN A 183 -2.47 -4.65 16.50
CA GLN A 183 -2.42 -5.87 17.29
C GLN A 183 -1.09 -6.00 18.04
N HIS A 184 0.03 -5.70 17.38
CA HIS A 184 1.35 -5.74 18.00
C HIS A 184 1.45 -4.75 19.17
N VAL A 185 1.03 -3.50 18.96
CA VAL A 185 1.00 -2.48 20.03
C VAL A 185 0.14 -2.95 21.21
N ARG A 186 -1.04 -3.55 20.96
CA ARG A 186 -1.90 -4.10 22.02
C ARG A 186 -1.19 -5.17 22.84
N HIS A 187 -0.50 -6.09 22.18
CA HIS A 187 0.27 -7.11 22.88
C HIS A 187 1.38 -6.47 23.70
N SER A 188 2.15 -5.53 23.16
CA SER A 188 3.22 -4.84 23.88
C SER A 188 2.74 -4.01 25.06
N VAL A 189 1.55 -3.42 25.00
CA VAL A 189 0.91 -2.73 26.12
C VAL A 189 0.47 -3.69 27.23
N LYS A 190 0.05 -4.92 26.87
CA LYS A 190 -0.36 -5.96 27.83
C LYS A 190 0.82 -6.72 28.43
N ASP A 191 1.93 -6.80 27.71
CA ASP A 191 3.10 -7.56 28.11
C ASP A 191 3.83 -6.90 29.29
N ALA A 192 4.36 -7.73 30.18
CA ALA A 192 5.07 -7.31 31.39
C ALA A 192 6.40 -6.60 31.08
N LEU A 193 6.85 -6.63 29.82
CA LEU A 193 8.02 -5.88 29.33
C LEU A 193 7.86 -4.36 29.46
N SER A 194 6.62 -3.84 29.51
CA SER A 194 6.36 -2.42 29.70
C SER A 194 5.90 -2.13 31.13
N SER A 195 6.60 -1.21 31.82
CA SER A 195 6.08 -0.68 33.08
C SER A 195 4.73 0.00 32.84
N LYS A 196 3.85 0.06 33.85
CA LYS A 196 2.53 0.70 33.71
C LYS A 196 2.59 2.10 33.07
N LEU A 197 3.62 2.88 33.40
CA LEU A 197 3.85 4.20 32.82
C LEU A 197 4.22 4.09 31.33
N ALA A 198 5.14 3.19 30.97
CA ALA A 198 5.57 2.98 29.60
C ALA A 198 4.43 2.43 28.72
N SER A 199 3.60 1.51 29.24
CA SER A 199 2.42 1.00 28.52
C SER A 199 1.42 2.12 28.24
N GLN A 200 1.17 2.99 29.24
CA GLN A 200 0.28 4.14 29.07
C GLN A 200 0.82 5.12 28.03
N GLN A 201 2.12 5.41 28.06
CA GLN A 201 2.77 6.27 27.07
C GLN A 201 2.61 5.71 25.65
N LEU A 202 2.90 4.43 25.44
CA LEU A 202 2.74 3.78 24.14
C LEU A 202 1.29 3.87 23.64
N LEU A 203 0.32 3.60 24.52
CA LEU A 203 -1.10 3.66 24.20
C LEU A 203 -1.54 5.07 23.80
N ASP A 204 -1.21 6.08 24.61
CA ASP A 204 -1.60 7.48 24.36
C ASP A 204 -1.04 8.00 23.04
N LYS A 205 0.23 7.70 22.75
CA LYS A 205 0.87 8.09 21.49
C LYS A 205 0.26 7.36 20.30
N THR A 206 -0.01 6.07 20.41
CA THR A 206 -0.63 5.30 19.34
C THR A 206 -2.05 5.79 19.04
N LEU A 207 -2.85 6.05 20.07
CA LEU A 207 -4.19 6.63 19.89
C LEU A 207 -4.15 8.01 19.24
N LYS A 208 -3.11 8.81 19.54
CA LYS A 208 -2.90 10.09 18.85
C LYS A 208 -2.61 9.89 17.36
N LEU A 209 -1.78 8.92 16.98
CA LEU A 209 -1.53 8.59 15.57
C LEU A 209 -2.81 8.15 14.85
N VAL A 210 -3.61 7.29 15.50
CA VAL A 210 -4.90 6.85 14.95
C VAL A 210 -5.86 8.01 14.70
N ARG A 211 -5.90 9.00 15.60
CA ARG A 211 -6.69 10.24 15.40
C ARG A 211 -6.17 11.05 14.22
N ILE A 212 -4.86 11.20 14.10
CA ILE A 212 -4.23 11.89 12.96
C ILE A 212 -4.63 11.23 11.64
N TRP A 213 -4.67 9.89 11.57
CA TRP A 213 -5.11 9.17 10.37
C TRP A 213 -6.60 9.39 10.05
N GLN A 214 -7.45 9.53 11.07
CA GLN A 214 -8.85 9.90 10.88
C GLN A 214 -8.97 11.32 10.33
N ASP A 215 -8.21 12.27 10.89
CA ASP A 215 -8.22 13.68 10.47
C ASP A 215 -7.72 13.85 9.03
N TRP A 216 -6.72 13.07 8.62
CA TRP A 216 -6.21 13.06 7.23
C TRP A 216 -7.17 12.39 6.24
N GLY A 217 -8.15 11.60 6.70
CA GLY A 217 -8.99 10.80 5.82
C GLY A 217 -8.19 9.74 5.03
N VAL A 218 -7.07 9.27 5.57
CA VAL A 218 -6.21 8.29 4.89
C VAL A 218 -6.87 6.89 4.86
N PHE A 219 -7.71 6.59 5.84
CA PHE A 219 -8.56 5.40 5.83
C PHE A 219 -10.00 5.77 6.20
N SER A 220 -10.96 4.92 5.83
CA SER A 220 -12.33 5.09 6.28
C SER A 220 -12.44 4.94 7.80
N ILE A 221 -13.38 5.68 8.41
CA ILE A 221 -13.63 5.60 9.85
C ILE A 221 -13.99 4.16 10.26
N ASP A 222 -14.77 3.46 9.43
CA ASP A 222 -15.18 2.08 9.71
C ASP A 222 -13.99 1.11 9.69
N TYR A 223 -13.06 1.28 8.76
CA TYR A 223 -11.82 0.51 8.71
C TYR A 223 -10.98 0.72 9.98
N ILE A 224 -10.77 1.98 10.38
CA ILE A 224 -9.98 2.30 11.58
C ILE A 224 -10.64 1.70 12.84
N ARG A 225 -11.96 1.83 12.96
CA ARG A 225 -12.73 1.22 14.06
C ARG A 225 -12.62 -0.29 14.08
N ALA A 226 -12.69 -0.95 12.92
CA ALA A 226 -12.53 -2.40 12.83
C ALA A 226 -11.17 -2.84 13.36
N CYS A 227 -10.09 -2.16 12.96
CA CYS A 227 -8.73 -2.47 13.44
C CYS A 227 -8.57 -2.22 14.96
N CYS A 228 -9.27 -1.22 15.50
CA CYS A 228 -9.26 -0.93 16.93
C CYS A 228 -10.22 -1.82 17.76
N ASN A 229 -10.98 -2.73 17.15
CA ASN A 229 -11.90 -3.61 17.91
C ASN A 229 -11.47 -5.08 17.90
N THR A 230 -10.55 -5.47 17.01
CA THR A 230 -9.89 -6.80 16.94
C THR A 230 -8.70 -6.89 17.88
#